data_AF-A0A8S3S8F9-F1
#
_entry.id   AF-A0A8S3S8F9-F1
#
_cell.length_a   1.000
_cell.length_b   1.000
_cell.length_c   1.000
_cell.angle_alpha   90.00
_cell.angle_beta   90.00
_cell.angle_gamma   90.00
#
_symmetry.space_group_name_H-M   'P 1'
#
loop_
_entity.id
_entity.type
_entity.pdbx_description
1 polymer ?
#
loop_
_entity_poly.entity_id
_entity_poly.type
_entity_poly.pdbx_seq_one_letter_code
_entity_poly.pdbx_strand_id
1 'polypeptide(L)'
;MKYSLLEIKCSKLFRKVAPSDVCMALKDKKSIHGELYSACFSRPTSENASLELKNHYAYYYQIQLQLAVTGLEWCDFVLWSSFGKPNVERIRRDQQRITNMIGNITTLWRRVIAPELFEMRVHRKLFPINLKDINTPEILQVNKKVIYVILYISYGYNHAHIQSVQCILSFD
;
A
#
# COMPACT_ATOMS: atom_id res chain seq x y z
N MET A 1 -18.17 -2.74 18.20
CA MET A 1 -17.20 -3.65 17.56
C MET A 1 -15.91 -2.87 17.31
N LYS A 2 -14.74 -3.44 17.63
CA LYS A 2 -13.45 -2.85 17.23
C LYS A 2 -13.11 -3.41 15.85
N TYR A 3 -13.18 -2.57 14.82
CA TYR A 3 -12.73 -2.95 13.48
C TYR A 3 -11.20 -2.89 13.42
N SER A 4 -10.61 -3.69 12.55
CA SER A 4 -9.17 -3.72 12.32
C SER A 4 -8.87 -3.98 10.86
N LEU A 5 -7.72 -3.48 10.39
CA LEU A 5 -7.27 -3.71 9.04
C LEU A 5 -6.46 -5.02 8.95
N LEU A 6 -6.70 -5.80 7.90
CA LEU A 6 -5.95 -7.01 7.58
C LEU A 6 -5.39 -6.87 6.16
N GLU A 7 -4.07 -6.88 6.01
CA GLU A 7 -3.39 -6.81 4.72
C GLU A 7 -2.63 -8.12 4.48
N ILE A 8 -3.08 -8.92 3.51
CA ILE A 8 -2.50 -10.22 3.20
C ILE A 8 -1.64 -10.13 1.94
N LYS A 9 -0.38 -10.57 2.02
CA LYS A 9 0.54 -10.65 0.88
C LYS A 9 1.07 -12.07 0.73
N CYS A 10 1.16 -12.52 -0.53
CA CYS A 10 1.80 -13.78 -0.90
C CYS A 10 2.94 -13.49 -1.89
N SER A 11 4.18 -13.50 -1.41
CA SER A 11 5.37 -13.37 -2.26
C SER A 11 5.55 -14.62 -3.15
N LYS A 12 6.28 -14.47 -4.26
CA LYS A 12 6.69 -15.60 -5.11
C LYS A 12 7.45 -16.67 -4.31
N LEU A 13 8.25 -16.24 -3.33
CA LEU A 13 8.97 -17.12 -2.40
C LEU A 13 8.00 -18.06 -1.65
N PHE A 14 6.87 -17.52 -1.19
CA PHE A 14 5.91 -18.26 -0.38
C PHE A 14 5.00 -19.19 -1.19
N ARG A 15 5.16 -19.25 -2.51
CA ARG A 15 4.47 -20.26 -3.34
C ARG A 15 5.04 -21.66 -3.17
N LYS A 16 6.28 -21.79 -2.66
CA LYS A 16 6.98 -23.06 -2.55
C LYS A 16 7.47 -23.36 -1.12
N VAL A 17 7.51 -22.37 -0.25
CA VAL A 17 8.13 -22.45 1.08
C VAL A 17 7.23 -21.74 2.10
N ALA A 18 7.12 -22.30 3.31
CA ALA A 18 6.39 -21.65 4.39
C ALA A 18 7.17 -20.45 4.95
N PRO A 19 6.51 -19.39 5.47
CA PRO A 19 7.18 -18.28 6.11
C PRO A 19 8.09 -18.70 7.29
N SER A 20 7.68 -19.71 8.05
CA SER A 20 8.47 -20.30 9.14
C SER A 20 9.81 -20.86 8.67
N ASP A 21 9.83 -21.54 7.53
CA ASP A 21 11.03 -22.21 7.01
C ASP A 21 12.00 -21.16 6.47
N VAL A 22 11.47 -20.09 5.86
CA VAL A 22 12.27 -18.92 5.47
C VAL A 22 12.89 -18.25 6.69
N CYS A 23 12.14 -18.08 7.78
CA CYS A 23 12.69 -17.58 9.04
C CYS A 23 13.86 -18.44 9.56
N MET A 24 13.71 -19.76 9.56
CA MET A 24 14.76 -20.68 10.03
C MET A 24 15.99 -20.62 9.12
N ALA A 25 15.81 -20.71 7.81
CA ALA A 25 16.91 -20.63 6.84
C ALA A 25 17.71 -19.32 6.96
N LEU A 26 17.03 -18.23 7.33
CA LEU A 26 17.64 -16.93 7.56
C LEU A 26 18.48 -16.85 8.85
N LYS A 27 18.09 -17.55 9.90
CA LYS A 27 18.87 -17.66 11.14
C LYS A 27 20.17 -18.43 10.91
N ASP A 28 20.12 -19.48 10.10
CA ASP A 28 21.27 -20.36 9.82
C ASP A 28 22.34 -19.72 8.92
N LYS A 29 22.20 -18.44 8.56
CA LYS A 29 23.07 -17.70 7.62
C LYS A 29 23.28 -18.42 6.27
N LYS A 30 22.45 -19.41 5.94
CA LYS A 30 22.46 -20.05 4.63
C LYS A 30 22.08 -18.99 3.59
N SER A 31 22.97 -18.82 2.62
CA SER A 31 22.96 -17.72 1.68
C SER A 31 21.76 -17.78 0.73
N ILE A 32 20.64 -17.19 1.13
CA ILE A 32 19.58 -16.78 0.20
C ILE A 32 19.87 -15.31 -0.16
N HIS A 33 21.09 -14.98 -0.60
CA HIS A 33 21.54 -13.59 -0.68
C HIS A 33 20.83 -12.77 -1.79
N GLY A 34 20.41 -13.41 -2.88
CA GLY A 34 19.79 -12.72 -4.02
C GLY A 34 18.32 -12.38 -3.82
N GLU A 35 17.51 -13.37 -3.43
CA GLU A 35 16.04 -13.19 -3.35
C GLU A 35 15.62 -12.34 -2.14
N LEU A 36 16.39 -12.34 -1.05
CA LEU A 36 16.06 -11.60 0.17
C LEU A 36 16.31 -10.09 0.11
N TYR A 37 17.22 -9.63 -0.74
CA TYR A 37 17.44 -8.20 -0.90
C TYR A 37 16.17 -7.53 -1.44
N SER A 38 15.53 -8.18 -2.41
CA SER A 38 14.24 -7.79 -3.00
C SER A 38 13.01 -8.11 -2.14
N ALA A 39 13.18 -8.90 -1.07
CA ALA A 39 12.07 -9.25 -0.20
C ALA A 39 11.63 -8.05 0.64
N CYS A 40 10.32 -7.93 0.86
CA CYS A 40 9.75 -6.86 1.66
C CYS A 40 9.99 -6.99 3.17
N PHE A 41 10.56 -8.10 3.63
CA PHE A 41 10.79 -8.38 5.05
C PHE A 41 12.28 -8.41 5.41
N SER A 42 12.60 -8.02 6.64
CA SER A 42 13.92 -8.08 7.25
C SER A 42 14.23 -9.48 7.79
N ARG A 43 15.50 -9.70 8.15
CA ARG A 43 15.88 -10.89 8.92
C ARG A 43 15.28 -10.79 10.32
N PRO A 44 14.80 -11.90 10.91
CA PRO A 44 14.30 -11.92 12.27
C PRO A 44 15.40 -11.43 13.24
N THR A 45 15.09 -10.41 14.02
CA THR A 45 16.02 -9.73 14.93
C THR A 45 16.09 -10.37 16.32
N SER A 46 15.14 -11.24 16.66
CA SER A 46 15.00 -11.88 17.98
C SER A 46 14.83 -13.40 17.90
N GLU A 47 14.87 -14.07 19.05
CA GLU A 47 14.61 -15.50 19.18
C GLU A 47 13.23 -15.90 18.62
N ASN A 48 12.26 -14.99 18.68
CA ASN A 48 10.96 -15.17 18.03
C ASN A 48 11.14 -15.08 16.52
N ALA A 49 11.01 -16.23 15.86
CA ALA A 49 11.24 -16.44 14.44
C ALA A 49 10.15 -15.81 13.55
N SER A 50 9.94 -14.48 13.64
CA SER A 50 8.98 -13.74 12.81
C SER A 50 9.68 -12.83 11.81
N LEU A 51 9.18 -12.82 10.59
CA LEU A 51 9.56 -11.87 9.55
C LEU A 51 8.91 -10.52 9.86
N GLU A 52 9.69 -9.43 9.82
CA GLU A 52 9.20 -8.07 10.02
C GLU A 52 9.27 -7.30 8.69
N LEU A 53 8.28 -6.46 8.41
CA LEU A 53 8.18 -5.67 7.20
C LEU A 53 9.22 -4.54 7.25
N LYS A 54 10.05 -4.46 6.21
CA LYS A 54 10.99 -3.35 6.04
C LYS A 54 10.22 -2.04 5.95
N ASN A 55 10.51 -1.12 6.86
CA ASN A 55 9.81 0.16 6.93
C ASN A 55 10.00 1.04 5.67
N HIS A 56 11.04 0.83 4.86
CA HIS A 56 11.28 1.57 3.61
C HIS A 56 10.64 0.91 2.38
N TYR A 57 9.98 -0.24 2.53
CA TYR A 57 9.31 -0.92 1.43
C TYR A 57 7.92 -0.35 1.15
N ALA A 58 7.49 -0.47 -0.10
CA ALA A 58 6.20 -0.05 -0.63
C ALA A 58 4.99 -0.38 0.27
N TYR A 59 4.94 -1.62 0.76
CA TYR A 59 3.81 -2.11 1.56
C TYR A 59 3.67 -1.39 2.90
N TYR A 60 4.77 -0.91 3.47
CA TYR A 60 4.67 -0.14 4.71
C TYR A 60 3.93 1.17 4.47
N TYR A 61 4.28 1.90 3.40
CA TYR A 61 3.58 3.12 3.00
C TYR A 61 2.12 2.87 2.65
N GLN A 62 1.83 1.77 1.95
CA GLN A 62 0.45 1.34 1.62
C GLN A 62 -0.40 1.20 2.89
N ILE A 63 0.14 0.50 3.90
CA ILE A 63 -0.55 0.26 5.17
C ILE A 63 -0.73 1.56 5.95
N GLN A 64 0.30 2.41 6.02
CA GLN A 64 0.17 3.71 6.68
C GLN A 64 -0.90 4.60 6.02
N LEU A 65 -1.02 4.57 4.68
CA LEU A 65 -2.09 5.29 3.98
C LEU A 65 -3.47 4.68 4.25
N GLN A 66 -3.59 3.35 4.27
CA GLN A 66 -4.85 2.68 4.64
C GLN A 66 -5.28 3.05 6.06
N LEU A 67 -4.35 3.07 7.02
CA LEU A 67 -4.60 3.52 8.39
C LEU A 67 -4.99 5.01 8.44
N ALA A 68 -4.33 5.85 7.64
CA ALA A 68 -4.66 7.27 7.53
C ALA A 68 -6.10 7.49 7.06
N VAL A 69 -6.52 6.78 6.01
CA VAL A 69 -7.86 6.88 5.41
C VAL A 69 -8.95 6.35 6.35
N THR A 70 -8.72 5.19 6.95
CA THR A 70 -9.73 4.49 7.77
C THR A 70 -9.82 5.01 9.20
N GLY A 71 -8.87 5.84 9.65
CA GLY A 71 -8.78 6.26 11.05
C GLY A 71 -8.41 5.14 12.02
N LEU A 72 -7.98 3.97 11.53
CA LEU A 72 -7.61 2.83 12.38
C LEU A 72 -6.20 2.99 12.97
N GLU A 73 -6.01 2.35 14.13
CA GLU A 73 -4.76 2.42 14.90
C GLU A 73 -3.72 1.39 14.49
N TRP A 74 -4.15 0.30 13.84
CA TRP A 74 -3.27 -0.80 13.48
C TRP A 74 -3.80 -1.65 12.33
N CYS A 75 -2.87 -2.33 11.66
CA CYS A 75 -3.11 -3.31 10.63
C CYS A 75 -2.35 -4.59 10.98
N ASP A 76 -3.00 -5.75 10.90
CA ASP A 76 -2.29 -7.03 10.90
C ASP A 76 -1.83 -7.31 9.46
N PHE A 77 -0.52 -7.36 9.26
CA PHE A 77 0.14 -7.67 8.01
C PHE A 77 0.48 -9.16 7.98
N VAL A 78 -0.07 -9.88 7.01
CA VAL A 78 0.04 -11.34 6.92
C VAL A 78 0.85 -11.73 5.69
N LEU A 79 1.97 -12.40 5.91
CA LEU A 79 2.66 -13.15 4.87
C LEU A 79 2.09 -14.56 4.83
N TRP A 80 1.35 -14.84 3.76
CA TRP A 80 0.63 -16.10 3.59
C TRP A 80 1.36 -17.04 2.62
N SER A 81 1.25 -18.33 2.90
CA SER A 81 1.64 -19.44 2.04
C SER A 81 0.58 -20.54 2.13
N SER A 82 0.50 -21.38 1.10
CA SER A 82 -0.26 -22.64 1.17
C SER A 82 0.42 -23.69 2.06
N PHE A 83 1.66 -23.44 2.48
CA PHE A 83 2.44 -24.31 3.35
C PHE A 83 2.65 -23.66 4.72
N GLY A 84 2.52 -24.48 5.77
CA GLY A 84 2.85 -24.08 7.14
C GLY A 84 1.98 -22.94 7.70
N LYS A 85 2.47 -22.33 8.78
CA LYS A 85 1.76 -21.24 9.48
C LYS A 85 2.08 -19.89 8.82
N PRO A 86 1.08 -19.01 8.64
CA PRO A 86 1.34 -17.64 8.17
C PRO A 86 2.17 -16.86 9.18
N ASN A 87 3.01 -15.94 8.68
CA ASN A 87 3.68 -14.96 9.53
C ASN A 87 2.80 -13.72 9.64
N VAL A 88 2.50 -13.30 10.87
CA VAL A 88 1.64 -12.15 11.16
C VAL A 88 2.45 -11.12 11.94
N GLU A 89 2.44 -9.89 11.44
CA GLU A 89 3.05 -8.73 12.09
C GLU A 89 2.01 -7.65 12.29
N ARG A 90 1.93 -7.08 13.50
CA ARG A 90 1.04 -5.93 13.76
C ARG A 90 1.75 -4.62 13.49
N ILE A 91 1.33 -3.92 12.45
CA ILE A 91 1.84 -2.60 12.10
C ILE A 91 0.97 -1.54 12.74
N ARG A 92 1.58 -0.66 13.53
CA ARG A 92 0.91 0.48 14.15
C ARG A 92 0.89 1.68 13.22
N ARG A 93 -0.11 2.53 13.43
CA ARG A 93 -0.17 3.86 12.83
C ARG A 93 1.06 4.68 13.22
N ASP A 94 1.74 5.23 12.22
CA ASP A 94 2.85 6.16 12.37
C ASP A 94 2.40 7.53 11.87
N GLN A 95 2.00 8.39 12.82
CA GLN A 95 1.44 9.69 12.50
C GLN A 95 2.45 10.62 11.81
N GLN A 96 3.76 10.51 12.14
CA GLN A 96 4.79 11.33 11.52
C GLN A 96 4.96 10.95 10.04
N ARG A 97 5.02 9.64 9.74
CA ARG A 97 5.08 9.16 8.36
C ARG A 97 3.83 9.52 7.57
N ILE A 98 2.65 9.38 8.17
CA ILE A 98 1.38 9.77 7.53
C ILE A 98 1.39 11.25 7.15
N THR A 99 1.77 12.13 8.08
CA THR A 99 1.86 13.57 7.80
C THR A 99 2.81 13.86 6.63
N ASN A 100 3.98 13.22 6.59
CA ASN A 100 4.94 13.38 5.48
C ASN A 100 4.37 12.88 4.14
N MET A 101 3.72 11.72 4.13
CA MET A 101 3.09 11.18 2.92
C MET A 101 1.97 12.09 2.40
N ILE A 102 1.09 12.58 3.29
CA ILE A 102 0.00 13.48 2.91
C ILE A 102 0.55 14.77 2.30
N GLY A 103 1.64 15.33 2.84
CA GLY A 103 2.31 16.49 2.25
C GLY A 103 2.78 16.25 0.81
N ASN A 104 3.41 15.10 0.57
CA ASN A 104 3.88 14.70 -0.76
C ASN A 104 2.71 14.45 -1.74
N ILE A 105 1.68 13.72 -1.30
CA ILE A 105 0.49 13.41 -2.11
C ILE A 105 -0.29 14.68 -2.42
N THR A 106 -0.40 15.62 -1.48
CA THR A 106 -1.04 16.93 -1.70
C THR A 106 -0.29 17.73 -2.76
N THR A 107 1.04 17.69 -2.74
CA THR A 107 1.87 18.35 -3.75
C THR A 107 1.68 17.71 -5.13
N LEU A 108 1.68 16.37 -5.20
CA LEU A 108 1.40 15.62 -6.43
C LEU A 108 0.00 15.93 -6.97
N TRP A 109 -1.02 15.94 -6.11
CA TRP A 109 -2.39 16.28 -6.46
C TRP A 109 -2.47 17.68 -7.08
N ARG A 110 -1.96 18.70 -6.39
CA ARG A 110 -2.06 20.09 -6.82
C ARG A 110 -1.28 20.38 -8.10
N ARG A 111 -0.09 19.79 -8.28
CA ARG A 111 0.81 20.13 -9.40
C ARG A 111 0.62 19.26 -10.63
N VAL A 112 0.20 18.00 -10.43
CA VAL A 112 0.16 17.00 -11.50
C VAL A 112 -1.26 16.53 -11.75
N ILE A 113 -1.92 15.94 -10.75
CA ILE A 113 -3.20 15.25 -10.97
C ILE A 113 -4.34 16.22 -11.26
N ALA A 114 -4.55 17.23 -10.41
CA ALA A 114 -5.67 18.16 -10.58
C ALA A 114 -5.58 18.94 -11.91
N PRO A 115 -4.44 19.54 -12.29
CA PRO A 115 -4.36 20.21 -13.58
C PRO A 115 -4.52 19.23 -14.74
N GLU A 116 -4.00 18.00 -14.63
CA GLU A 116 -4.21 17.00 -15.68
C GLU A 116 -5.68 16.56 -15.81
N LEU A 117 -6.41 16.50 -14.70
CA LEU A 117 -7.82 16.12 -14.66
C LEU A 117 -8.73 17.21 -15.24
N PHE A 118 -8.44 18.49 -14.92
CA PHE A 118 -9.29 19.62 -15.33
C PHE A 118 -8.86 20.24 -16.65
N GLU A 119 -7.55 20.40 -16.88
CA GLU A 119 -7.01 21.07 -18.07
C GLU A 119 -6.74 20.10 -19.21
N MET A 120 -6.65 18.78 -18.92
CA MET A 120 -6.32 17.75 -19.91
C MET A 120 -5.09 18.11 -20.77
N ARG A 121 -4.01 18.52 -20.12
CA ARG A 121 -2.79 19.02 -20.79
C ARG A 121 -2.22 18.01 -21.79
N VAL A 122 -2.40 16.71 -21.53
CA VAL A 122 -2.15 15.65 -22.51
C VAL A 122 -3.41 15.38 -23.32
N HIS A 123 -3.31 15.46 -24.65
CA HIS A 123 -4.40 15.09 -25.55
C HIS A 123 -4.75 13.60 -25.40
N ARG A 124 -5.74 13.32 -24.55
CA ARG A 124 -6.50 12.07 -24.56
C ARG A 124 -7.74 12.38 -25.39
N LYS A 125 -8.16 11.50 -26.28
CA LYS A 125 -9.40 11.64 -27.07
C LYS A 125 -10.65 11.53 -26.17
N LEU A 126 -10.68 12.34 -25.12
CA LEU A 126 -11.67 12.42 -24.06
C LEU A 126 -12.22 13.85 -24.07
N PHE A 127 -13.51 13.98 -23.82
CA PHE A 127 -14.12 15.30 -23.70
C PHE A 127 -13.77 15.92 -22.34
N PRO A 128 -13.57 17.24 -22.27
CA PRO A 128 -13.39 17.92 -20.99
C PRO A 128 -14.57 17.64 -20.07
N ILE A 129 -14.30 17.47 -18.78
CA ILE A 129 -15.36 17.35 -17.78
C ILE A 129 -16.09 18.70 -17.70
N ASN A 130 -17.40 18.70 -18.00
CA ASN A 130 -18.23 19.88 -17.84
C ASN A 130 -18.73 19.97 -16.39
N LEU A 131 -18.22 20.95 -15.64
CA LEU A 131 -18.55 21.16 -14.23
C LEU A 131 -20.05 21.43 -13.99
N LYS A 132 -20.79 21.86 -15.02
CA LYS A 132 -22.24 22.09 -14.90
C LYS A 132 -23.02 20.78 -14.72
N ASP A 133 -22.49 19.69 -15.26
CA ASP A 133 -23.13 18.37 -15.19
C ASP A 133 -22.95 17.73 -13.80
N ILE A 134 -21.90 18.13 -13.05
CA ILE A 134 -21.58 17.61 -11.70
C ILE A 134 -22.58 18.07 -10.63
N ASN A 135 -23.20 19.24 -10.82
CA ASN A 135 -24.18 19.80 -9.89
C ASN A 135 -25.59 19.22 -10.05
N THR A 136 -25.77 18.19 -10.89
CA THR A 136 -27.04 17.46 -10.93
C THR A 136 -27.23 16.64 -9.65
N PRO A 137 -28.43 16.64 -9.05
CA PRO A 137 -28.69 16.01 -7.75
C PRO A 137 -28.41 14.51 -7.70
N GLU A 138 -28.38 13.81 -8.84
CA GLU A 138 -28.02 12.39 -8.93
C GLU A 138 -26.53 12.13 -8.61
N ILE A 139 -25.62 13.03 -8.97
CA ILE A 139 -24.17 12.87 -8.73
C ILE A 139 -23.81 13.24 -7.29
N LEU A 140 -24.53 14.22 -6.69
CA LEU A 140 -24.32 14.64 -5.30
C LEU A 140 -24.71 13.56 -4.27
N GLN A 141 -25.59 12.61 -4.61
CA GLN A 141 -25.90 11.48 -3.73
C GLN A 141 -24.79 10.42 -3.68
N VAL A 142 -23.94 10.32 -4.71
CA VAL A 142 -22.77 9.42 -4.71
C VAL A 142 -21.65 9.98 -3.83
N ASN A 143 -21.63 11.30 -3.60
CA ASN A 143 -20.56 12.05 -2.91
C ASN A 143 -20.50 11.92 -1.37
N LYS A 144 -21.28 11.02 -0.75
CA LYS A 144 -21.02 10.61 0.65
C LYS A 144 -20.03 9.45 0.77
N LYS A 145 -19.53 8.90 -0.34
CA LYS A 145 -18.50 7.86 -0.34
C LYS A 145 -17.20 8.46 -0.84
N VAL A 146 -16.29 8.80 0.08
CA VAL A 146 -14.95 9.26 -0.29
C VAL A 146 -14.17 8.05 -0.81
N ILE A 147 -14.03 8.00 -2.13
CA ILE A 147 -13.18 7.02 -2.81
C ILE A 147 -11.76 7.58 -2.79
N TYR A 148 -10.90 7.05 -1.91
CA TYR A 148 -9.48 7.33 -1.96
C TYR A 148 -8.85 6.45 -3.04
N VAL A 149 -8.61 7.04 -4.21
CA VAL A 149 -7.77 6.42 -5.24
C VAL A 149 -6.32 6.62 -4.83
N ILE A 150 -5.74 5.64 -4.15
CA ILE A 150 -4.30 5.65 -3.88
C ILE A 150 -3.61 5.10 -5.13
N LEU A 151 -3.06 6.02 -5.94
CA LEU A 151 -2.17 5.69 -7.04
C LEU A 151 -0.78 5.38 -6.48
N TYR A 152 -0.38 4.11 -6.51
CA TYR A 152 0.99 3.72 -6.21
C TYR A 152 1.83 3.77 -7.48
N ILE A 153 2.66 4.82 -7.59
CA ILE A 153 3.65 4.97 -8.65
C ILE A 153 4.99 4.50 -8.07
N SER A 154 5.53 3.40 -8.60
CA SER A 154 6.90 2.99 -8.32
C SER A 154 7.83 3.62 -9.36
N TYR A 155 8.91 4.25 -8.90
CA TYR A 155 9.98 4.74 -9.77
C TYR A 155 10.98 3.61 -9.98
N GLY A 156 10.92 2.93 -11.13
CA GLY A 156 12.03 2.12 -11.62
C GLY A 156 13.12 3.03 -12.19
N TYR A 157 14.37 2.55 -12.21
CA TYR A 157 15.58 3.32 -12.54
C TYR A 157 15.56 4.13 -13.84
N ASN A 158 14.58 3.97 -14.74
CA ASN A 158 14.40 4.81 -15.92
C ASN A 158 12.93 5.12 -16.32
N HIS A 159 11.92 4.58 -15.63
CA HIS A 159 10.51 4.84 -15.95
C HIS A 159 9.62 4.70 -14.70
N ALA A 160 8.68 5.64 -14.53
CA ALA A 160 7.62 5.54 -13.54
C ALA A 160 6.58 4.53 -14.04
N HIS A 161 6.41 3.42 -13.33
CA HIS A 161 5.36 2.43 -13.61
C HIS A 161 4.36 2.41 -12.45
N ILE A 162 3.08 2.52 -12.76
CA ILE A 162 2.01 2.24 -11.79
C ILE A 162 2.05 0.75 -11.49
N GLN A 163 2.51 0.38 -10.30
CA GLN A 163 2.62 -1.04 -9.90
C GLN A 163 1.32 -1.57 -9.29
N SER A 164 0.50 -0.69 -8.69
CA SER A 164 -0.84 -1.01 -8.24
C SER A 164 -1.68 0.26 -8.14
N VAL A 165 -2.96 0.16 -8.49
CA VAL A 165 -3.97 1.14 -8.10
C VAL A 165 -4.78 0.47 -7.01
N GLN A 166 -4.75 1.01 -5.80
CA GLN A 166 -5.55 0.48 -4.71
C GLN A 166 -6.63 1.50 -4.38
N CYS A 167 -7.86 1.12 -4.68
CA CYS A 167 -9.04 1.91 -4.37
C CYS A 167 -9.44 1.59 -2.93
N ILE A 168 -9.28 2.54 -2.02
CA ILE A 168 -9.85 2.42 -0.69
C ILE A 168 -11.20 3.13 -0.71
N LEU A 169 -12.27 2.34 -0.68
CA LEU A 169 -13.60 2.84 -0.43
C LEU A 169 -13.72 3.07 1.08
N SER A 170 -13.74 4.34 1.51
CA SER A 170 -14.19 4.65 2.86
C SER A 170 -15.72 4.66 2.85
N PHE A 171 -16.32 3.89 3.76
CA PHE A 171 -17.75 3.92 4.03
C PHE A 171 -17.92 4.62 5.37
N ASP A 172 -18.49 5.83 5.34
CA ASP A 172 -18.99 6.52 6.53
C ASP A 172 -20.28 5.83 7.03
#